data_AF-A0A8S8YW12-F1
#
_entry.id   AF-A0A8S8YW12-F1
#
_cell.length_a   1.000
_cell.length_b   1.000
_cell.length_c   1.000
_cell.angle_alpha   90.00
_cell.angle_beta   90.00
_cell.angle_gamma   90.00
#
_symmetry.space_group_name_H-M   'P 1'
#
loop_
_entity.id
_entity.type
_entity.pdbx_description
1 polymer ?
#
loop_
_entity_poly.entity_id
_entity_poly.type
_entity_poly.pdbx_seq_one_letter_code
_entity_poly.pdbx_strand_id
1 'polypeptide(L)'
;MENRQRKIIWQPHTLTFSTPDLTLKRFSFWLGDIVPDPNNKEETMPRLMTYIEEKDFAPTQVIDDDSYEPSGAVLKSGLYGSTDTDSGGQTKFCSECGEKISASARFCTECGAGQE
;
A
#
# COMPACT_ATOMS: atom_id res chain seq x y z
N MET A 1 -0.51 42.88 48.01
CA MET A 1 -0.19 42.06 46.83
C MET A 1 -0.96 40.75 46.97
N GLU A 2 -2.21 40.73 46.53
CA GLU A 2 -3.08 39.55 46.66
C GLU A 2 -3.19 38.89 45.30
N ASN A 3 -2.43 37.81 45.14
CA ASN A 3 -2.29 37.08 43.91
C ASN A 3 -3.60 36.31 43.63
N ARG A 4 -4.51 36.91 42.86
CA ARG A 4 -5.72 36.24 42.37
C ARG A 4 -5.31 35.14 41.39
N GLN A 5 -4.94 33.98 41.94
CA GLN A 5 -4.98 32.75 41.19
C GLN A 5 -6.44 32.50 40.81
N ARG A 6 -6.76 32.85 39.56
CA ARG A 6 -7.95 32.35 38.88
C ARG A 6 -7.77 30.83 38.80
N LYS A 7 -8.18 30.12 39.85
CA LYS A 7 -8.46 28.68 39.78
C LYS A 7 -9.56 28.54 38.76
N ILE A 8 -9.16 28.27 37.52
CA ILE A 8 -10.04 27.72 36.51
C ILE A 8 -10.44 26.36 37.08
N ILE A 9 -11.57 26.33 37.78
CA ILE A 9 -12.27 25.08 38.07
C ILE A 9 -12.68 24.61 36.68
N TRP A 10 -11.84 23.80 36.03
CA TRP A 10 -12.26 22.99 34.91
C TRP A 10 -13.39 22.13 35.45
N GLN A 11 -14.62 22.58 35.22
CA GLN A 11 -15.76 21.70 35.36
C GLN A 11 -15.48 20.62 34.32
N PRO A 12 -15.34 19.33 34.70
CA PRO A 12 -15.63 18.29 33.75
C PRO A 12 -17.13 18.46 33.54
N HIS A 13 -17.52 19.36 32.64
CA HIS A 13 -18.71 19.13 31.88
C HIS A 13 -18.62 17.68 31.51
N THR A 14 -19.70 16.96 31.72
CA THR A 14 -19.90 15.64 31.17
C THR A 14 -19.96 15.79 29.64
N LEU A 15 -18.87 16.27 29.02
CA LEU A 15 -18.25 15.69 27.86
C LEU A 15 -18.04 14.23 28.23
N THR A 16 -19.16 13.49 28.26
CA THR A 16 -19.37 12.33 27.43
C THR A 16 -18.41 12.45 26.27
N PHE A 17 -17.18 11.99 26.51
CA PHE A 17 -16.24 11.65 25.48
C PHE A 17 -17.00 10.56 24.76
N SER A 18 -17.77 10.97 23.75
CA SER A 18 -18.49 10.09 22.86
C SER A 18 -17.44 9.07 22.47
N THR A 19 -17.58 7.85 22.98
CA THR A 19 -16.65 6.80 22.64
C THR A 19 -16.59 6.78 21.12
N PRO A 20 -15.41 6.58 20.52
CA PRO A 20 -15.28 6.54 19.06
C PRO A 20 -16.37 5.65 18.44
N ASP A 21 -16.80 4.59 19.13
CA ASP A 21 -17.95 3.75 18.82
C ASP A 21 -19.30 4.47 18.64
N LEU A 22 -19.69 5.39 19.54
CA LEU A 22 -20.98 6.07 19.43
C LEU A 22 -20.98 7.05 18.25
N THR A 23 -19.86 7.72 18.04
CA THR A 23 -19.68 8.63 16.91
C THR A 23 -19.65 7.86 15.59
N LEU A 24 -18.95 6.72 15.52
CA LEU A 24 -18.98 5.85 14.35
C LEU A 24 -20.39 5.35 14.05
N LYS A 25 -21.13 4.91 15.08
CA LYS A 25 -22.52 4.44 14.90
C LYS A 25 -23.42 5.54 14.35
N ARG A 26 -23.33 6.75 14.91
CA ARG A 26 -24.12 7.90 14.39
C ARG A 26 -23.74 8.22 12.95
N PHE A 27 -22.46 8.16 12.62
CA PHE A 27 -21.98 8.40 11.27
C PHE A 27 -22.41 7.31 10.28
N SER A 28 -22.38 6.03 10.68
CA SER A 28 -22.85 4.92 9.84
C SER A 28 -24.36 5.01 9.56
N PHE A 29 -25.17 5.40 10.56
CA PHE A 29 -26.59 5.65 10.34
C PHE A 29 -26.83 6.85 9.40
N TRP A 30 -26.04 7.90 9.53
CA TRP A 30 -26.13 9.07 8.67
C TRP A 30 -25.74 8.80 7.21
N LEU A 31 -24.78 7.90 6.97
CA LEU A 31 -24.43 7.44 5.62
C LEU A 31 -25.54 6.60 4.97
N GLY A 32 -26.34 5.91 5.79
CA GLY A 32 -27.50 5.13 5.33
C GLY A 32 -28.77 5.96 5.18
N ASP A 33 -28.77 7.23 5.57
CA ASP A 33 -29.93 8.10 5.48
C ASP A 33 -30.35 8.30 4.02
N ILE A 34 -31.66 8.39 3.78
CA ILE A 34 -32.24 8.44 2.44
C ILE A 34 -32.17 9.88 1.94
N VAL A 35 -31.45 10.11 0.86
CA VAL A 35 -31.26 11.44 0.27
C VAL A 35 -31.85 11.44 -1.14
N PRO A 36 -32.54 12.52 -1.55
CA PRO A 36 -33.03 12.65 -2.91
C PRO A 36 -31.85 12.72 -3.87
N ASP A 37 -31.98 12.01 -4.98
CA ASP A 37 -30.91 11.95 -5.97
C ASP A 37 -30.67 13.31 -6.63
N PRO A 38 -29.40 13.74 -6.78
CA PRO A 38 -29.08 15.00 -7.43
C PRO A 38 -29.44 14.98 -8.93
N ASN A 39 -29.49 13.80 -9.55
CA ASN A 39 -29.75 13.61 -10.97
C ASN A 39 -31.21 13.24 -11.28
N ASN A 40 -31.90 12.50 -10.40
CA ASN A 40 -33.30 12.11 -10.58
C ASN A 40 -34.09 12.30 -9.28
N LYS A 41 -34.99 13.29 -9.22
CA LYS A 41 -35.70 13.64 -7.98
C LYS A 41 -36.75 12.63 -7.53
N GLU A 42 -37.07 11.65 -8.38
CA GLU A 42 -38.09 10.62 -8.10
C GLU A 42 -37.48 9.38 -7.42
N GLU A 43 -36.17 9.22 -7.51
CA GLU A 43 -35.44 8.14 -6.87
C GLU A 43 -34.75 8.65 -5.61
N THR A 44 -34.75 7.80 -4.59
CA THR A 44 -34.14 8.09 -3.30
C THR A 44 -33.12 7.01 -3.01
N MET A 45 -31.86 7.41 -2.86
CA MET A 45 -30.77 6.49 -2.57
C MET A 45 -30.13 6.78 -1.21
N PRO A 46 -29.47 5.80 -0.57
CA PRO A 46 -28.68 6.04 0.62
C PRO A 46 -27.59 7.06 0.34
N ARG A 47 -27.37 7.98 1.28
CA ARG A 47 -26.36 9.06 1.16
C ARG A 47 -24.99 8.55 0.72
N LEU A 48 -24.60 7.35 1.15
CA LEU A 48 -23.34 6.71 0.75
C LEU A 48 -23.19 6.57 -0.77
N MET A 49 -24.27 6.23 -1.50
CA MET A 49 -24.21 6.03 -2.95
C MET A 49 -23.86 7.31 -3.72
N THR A 50 -24.15 8.49 -3.15
CA THR A 50 -23.73 9.77 -3.74
C THR A 50 -22.21 9.98 -3.76
N TYR A 51 -21.46 9.17 -3.01
CA TYR A 51 -20.00 9.27 -2.88
C TYR A 51 -19.26 8.05 -3.44
N ILE A 52 -19.97 7.01 -3.89
CA ILE A 52 -19.35 5.83 -4.49
C ILE A 52 -19.30 6.03 -6.00
N GLU A 53 -18.10 5.95 -6.57
CA GLU A 53 -17.89 5.84 -8.01
C GLU A 53 -17.76 4.37 -8.36
N GLU A 54 -18.64 3.86 -9.23
CA GLU A 54 -18.47 2.54 -9.82
C GLU A 54 -17.28 2.59 -10.78
N LYS A 55 -16.19 1.93 -10.40
CA LYS A 55 -15.06 1.67 -11.29
C LYS A 55 -15.17 0.24 -11.77
N ASP A 56 -15.49 0.09 -13.04
CA ASP A 56 -15.37 -1.17 -13.76
C ASP A 56 -13.89 -1.51 -13.90
N PHE A 57 -13.37 -2.27 -12.95
CA PHE A 57 -12.08 -2.92 -13.12
C PHE A 57 -12.32 -4.07 -14.11
N ALA A 58 -11.69 -3.98 -15.29
CA ALA A 58 -11.67 -5.07 -16.26
C ALA A 58 -11.37 -6.39 -15.53
N PRO A 59 -12.00 -7.51 -15.93
CA PRO A 59 -11.83 -8.79 -15.26
C PRO A 59 -10.33 -9.03 -15.10
N THR A 60 -9.89 -9.21 -13.85
CA THR A 60 -8.52 -9.64 -13.59
C THR A 60 -8.32 -10.86 -14.48
N GLN A 61 -7.40 -10.72 -15.44
CA GLN A 61 -6.94 -11.84 -16.24
C GLN A 61 -6.64 -12.97 -15.26
N VAL A 62 -7.43 -14.04 -15.34
CA VAL A 62 -7.17 -15.25 -14.58
C VAL A 62 -5.81 -15.69 -15.09
N ILE A 63 -4.81 -15.57 -14.24
CA ILE A 63 -3.43 -15.92 -14.57
C ILE A 63 -3.48 -17.42 -14.85
N ASP A 64 -3.28 -17.82 -16.10
CA ASP A 64 -2.93 -19.20 -16.39
C ASP A 64 -1.62 -19.47 -15.62
N ASP A 65 -1.66 -20.49 -14.75
CA ASP A 65 -0.70 -20.80 -13.68
C ASP A 65 0.74 -21.05 -14.18
N ASP A 66 0.94 -21.07 -15.50
CA ASP A 66 2.21 -21.35 -16.17
C ASP A 66 3.10 -20.11 -16.36
N SER A 67 2.60 -18.88 -16.10
CA SER A 67 3.41 -17.65 -16.23
C SER A 67 3.11 -16.65 -15.11
N TYR A 68 3.98 -16.61 -14.10
CA TYR A 68 3.91 -15.63 -13.01
C TYR A 68 4.26 -14.22 -13.49
N GLU A 69 3.26 -13.36 -13.60
CA GLU A 69 3.45 -11.92 -13.74
C GLU A 69 3.27 -11.23 -12.38
N PRO A 70 4.33 -10.64 -11.80
CA PRO A 70 4.21 -9.96 -10.53
C PRO A 70 3.26 -8.75 -10.66
N SER A 71 2.15 -8.80 -9.93
CA SER A 71 1.32 -7.60 -9.69
C SER A 71 2.25 -6.56 -9.08
N GLY A 72 2.33 -5.36 -9.67
CA GLY A 72 3.33 -4.31 -9.38
C GLY A 72 3.46 -3.78 -7.94
N ALA A 73 2.92 -4.50 -6.95
CA ALA A 73 3.18 -4.38 -5.52
C ALA A 73 4.57 -4.91 -5.12
N VAL A 74 5.23 -5.74 -5.93
CA VAL A 74 6.66 -6.03 -5.71
C VAL A 74 7.51 -4.91 -6.30
N LEU A 75 8.14 -4.15 -5.41
CA LEU A 75 9.27 -3.33 -5.80
C LEU A 75 10.30 -4.27 -6.44
N LYS A 76 10.74 -3.99 -7.66
CA LYS A 76 11.92 -4.61 -8.28
C LYS A 76 13.18 -4.20 -7.50
N SER A 77 13.23 -4.52 -6.21
CA SER A 77 14.43 -4.48 -5.38
C SER A 77 14.84 -5.92 -5.18
N GLY A 78 15.75 -6.38 -6.04
CA GLY A 78 16.33 -7.71 -6.00
C GLY A 78 16.97 -8.00 -4.65
N LEU A 79 16.21 -8.66 -3.78
CA LEU A 79 16.74 -9.29 -2.58
C LEU A 79 16.98 -10.80 -2.78
N TYR A 80 16.41 -11.40 -3.83
CA TYR A 80 16.82 -12.75 -4.26
C TYR A 80 16.81 -12.85 -5.80
N GLY A 81 17.98 -13.17 -6.35
CA GLY A 81 18.24 -13.68 -7.71
C GLY A 81 17.47 -13.10 -8.90
N SER A 82 18.02 -12.08 -9.56
CA SER A 82 17.75 -11.83 -10.99
C SER A 82 18.94 -12.32 -11.80
N THR A 83 18.79 -13.47 -12.45
CA THR A 83 19.64 -13.90 -13.56
C THR A 83 19.17 -13.20 -14.82
N ASP A 84 19.53 -11.92 -14.97
CA ASP A 84 19.39 -11.21 -16.24
C ASP A 84 20.77 -10.75 -16.69
N THR A 85 21.47 -11.69 -17.31
CA THR A 85 22.57 -11.42 -18.23
C THR A 85 22.07 -10.61 -19.42
N ASP A 86 22.40 -9.33 -19.46
CA ASP A 86 23.34 -8.77 -20.45
C ASP A 86 23.09 -7.26 -20.62
N SER A 87 24.06 -6.47 -20.18
CA SER A 87 24.18 -5.06 -20.56
C SER A 87 25.65 -4.65 -20.46
N GLY A 88 26.43 -5.03 -21.47
CA GLY A 88 27.56 -4.23 -21.96
C GLY A 88 28.75 -3.97 -21.03
N GLY A 89 28.83 -4.64 -19.87
CA GLY A 89 29.99 -4.60 -18.99
C GLY A 89 30.94 -5.74 -19.32
N GLN A 90 32.25 -5.45 -19.42
CA GLN A 90 33.29 -6.44 -19.64
C GLN A 90 33.06 -7.69 -18.77
N THR A 91 33.18 -8.89 -19.32
CA THR A 91 32.99 -10.17 -18.60
C THR A 91 34.34 -10.87 -18.44
N LYS A 92 34.63 -11.37 -17.23
CA LYS A 92 35.83 -12.18 -16.94
C LYS A 92 35.43 -13.64 -16.71
N PHE A 93 36.37 -14.56 -16.84
CA PHE A 93 36.15 -15.97 -16.51
C PHE A 93 36.59 -16.22 -15.07
N CYS A 94 35.86 -17.07 -14.36
CA CYS A 94 36.25 -17.51 -13.03
C CYS A 94 37.54 -18.34 -13.09
N SER A 95 38.54 -17.99 -12.28
CA SER A 95 39.81 -18.73 -12.21
C SER A 95 39.69 -20.18 -11.72
N GLU A 96 38.60 -20.53 -11.04
CA GLU A 96 38.40 -21.86 -10.44
C GLU A 96 37.43 -22.75 -11.24
N CYS A 97 36.27 -22.22 -11.64
CA CYS A 97 35.26 -23.02 -12.36
C CYS A 97 35.17 -22.73 -13.87
N GLY A 98 35.85 -21.68 -14.35
CA GLY A 98 35.79 -21.27 -15.75
C GLY A 98 34.50 -20.60 -16.19
N GLU A 99 33.55 -20.38 -15.27
CA GLU A 99 32.25 -19.78 -15.59
C GLU A 99 32.38 -18.30 -15.97
N LYS A 100 31.51 -17.84 -16.87
CA LYS A 100 31.50 -16.46 -17.34
C LYS A 100 30.83 -15.55 -16.30
N ILE A 101 31.61 -14.69 -15.67
CA ILE A 101 31.17 -13.74 -14.64
C ILE A 101 31.35 -12.29 -15.11
N SER A 102 30.63 -11.35 -14.49
CA SER A 102 30.84 -9.92 -14.79
C SER A 102 32.22 -9.47 -14.30
N ALA A 103 32.89 -8.54 -14.98
CA ALA A 103 34.21 -8.05 -14.58
C ALA A 103 34.18 -7.39 -13.19
N SER A 104 33.04 -6.80 -12.82
CA SER A 104 32.80 -6.20 -11.50
C SER A 104 32.44 -7.21 -10.42
N ALA A 105 32.25 -8.50 -10.74
CA ALA A 105 31.95 -9.52 -9.75
C ALA A 105 33.19 -9.82 -8.89
N ARG A 106 33.04 -9.67 -7.57
CA ARG A 106 34.04 -10.04 -6.56
C ARG A 106 33.99 -11.51 -6.18
N PHE A 107 32.89 -12.19 -6.49
CA PHE A 107 32.65 -13.59 -6.16
C PHE A 107 31.97 -14.28 -7.36
N CYS A 108 32.30 -15.55 -7.58
CA CYS A 108 31.60 -16.35 -8.58
C CYS A 108 30.24 -16.81 -8.04
N THR A 109 29.19 -16.72 -8.86
CA THR A 109 27.83 -17.16 -8.49
C THR A 109 27.71 -18.68 -8.43
N GLU A 110 28.55 -19.41 -9.16
CA GLU A 110 28.48 -20.87 -9.23
C GLU A 110 29.35 -21.56 -8.19
N CYS A 111 30.61 -21.12 -8.03
CA CYS A 111 31.56 -21.79 -7.12
C CYS A 111 31.86 -21.00 -5.83
N GLY A 112 31.39 -19.76 -5.72
CA GLY A 112 31.60 -18.92 -4.53
C GLY A 112 33.04 -18.41 -4.34
N ALA A 113 33.97 -18.75 -5.23
CA ALA A 113 35.36 -18.32 -5.14
C ALA A 113 35.49 -16.80 -5.27
N GLY A 114 36.38 -16.20 -4.46
CA GLY A 114 36.79 -14.81 -4.59
C GLY A 114 37.49 -14.56 -5.92
N GLN A 115 37.19 -13.42 -6.56
CA GLN A 115 37.71 -13.02 -7.86
C GLN A 115 38.43 -11.69 -7.69
N GLU A 116 39.68 -11.77 -7.22
CA GLU A 116 40.60 -10.66 -7.00
C GLU A 116 41.51 -10.37 -8.20
#